data_AF-A0A9W6U0I4-F1
#
_entry.id   AF-A0A9W6U0I4-F1
#
_cell.length_a   1.000
_cell.length_b   1.000
_cell.length_c   1.000
_cell.angle_alpha   90.00
_cell.angle_beta   90.00
_cell.angle_gamma   90.00
#
_symmetry.space_group_name_H-M   'P 1'
#
loop_
_entity.id
_entity.type
_entity.pdbx_description
1 polymer ?
#
loop_
_entity_poly.entity_id
_entity_poly.type
_entity_poly.pdbx_seq_one_letter_code
_entity_poly.pdbx_strand_id
1 'polypeptide(L)'
;MMKLVGNSAFGRSGMDMSKHKEVKYESSDKGIKNKIEHFTFHGLEELNDACEITMKKRRLNNKNPIHLSIAIYASVYYDCIDIYFDRSDFQYQEMDTDSAYIAFSCDNPFQDCIKPELRTHFKEHKYDWFPRDYNTEVAKFDRRTPGLFKDEWSGDAMVSLSSKNYICNLHDETYKVKVSAKGIQQGSGRNNGVLNPDGFETVVRDRITLQGTNKGFRLSKETKSIITYTQNKTALN
;
A
#
# COMPACT_ATOMS: atom_id res chain seq x y z
N MET A 1 -18.09 3.23 2.86
CA MET A 1 -18.10 4.55 2.17
C MET A 1 -17.24 5.59 2.90
N MET A 2 -17.30 5.70 4.23
CA MET A 2 -16.59 6.73 5.01
C MET A 2 -15.04 6.68 4.91
N LYS A 3 -14.42 5.47 4.89
CA LYS A 3 -12.96 5.31 4.70
C LYS A 3 -12.48 5.90 3.37
N LEU A 4 -13.26 5.70 2.29
CA LEU A 4 -12.91 6.23 0.97
C LEU A 4 -12.97 7.76 0.95
N VAL A 5 -13.99 8.36 1.58
CA VAL A 5 -14.12 9.82 1.66
C VAL A 5 -12.91 10.44 2.37
N GLY A 6 -12.51 9.89 3.52
CA GLY A 6 -11.33 10.38 4.25
C GLY A 6 -10.03 10.24 3.44
N ASN A 7 -9.76 9.04 2.93
CA ASN A 7 -8.53 8.78 2.17
C ASN A 7 -8.46 9.56 0.85
N SER A 8 -9.61 9.75 0.17
CA SER A 8 -9.65 10.48 -1.09
C SER A 8 -9.47 11.98 -0.92
N ALA A 9 -9.90 12.56 0.22
CA ALA A 9 -9.67 13.97 0.52
C ALA A 9 -8.16 14.29 0.61
N PHE A 10 -7.39 13.42 1.29
CA PHE A 10 -5.93 13.48 1.32
C PHE A 10 -5.31 13.27 -0.07
N GLY A 11 -5.73 12.24 -0.80
CA GLY A 11 -5.24 12.01 -2.17
C GLY A 11 -5.51 13.20 -3.09
N ARG A 12 -6.61 13.92 -2.86
CA ARG A 12 -6.97 15.12 -3.61
C ARG A 12 -6.10 16.32 -3.25
N SER A 13 -5.76 16.52 -1.97
CA SER A 13 -4.87 17.61 -1.57
C SER A 13 -3.47 17.47 -2.17
N GLY A 14 -2.99 16.24 -2.37
CA GLY A 14 -1.65 15.94 -2.93
C GLY A 14 -1.63 15.70 -4.44
N MET A 15 -2.73 15.96 -5.14
CA MET A 15 -2.87 15.61 -6.55
C MET A 15 -1.91 16.39 -7.45
N ASP A 16 -1.18 15.66 -8.29
CA ASP A 16 -0.29 16.23 -9.30
C ASP A 16 -1.08 16.81 -10.49
N MET A 17 -1.35 18.12 -10.41
CA MET A 17 -2.05 18.87 -11.44
C MET A 17 -1.26 19.01 -12.75
N SER A 18 0.05 18.75 -12.76
CA SER A 18 0.88 18.88 -13.97
C SER A 18 0.56 17.82 -15.03
N LYS A 19 0.03 16.67 -14.58
CA LYS A 19 -0.40 15.56 -15.46
C LYS A 19 -1.76 15.81 -16.10
N HIS A 20 -2.49 16.84 -15.68
CA HIS A 20 -3.79 17.16 -16.25
C HIS A 20 -3.64 17.70 -17.66
N LYS A 21 -4.41 17.11 -18.57
CA LYS A 21 -4.43 17.45 -19.99
C LYS A 21 -5.79 18.06 -20.36
N GLU A 22 -5.84 18.73 -21.49
CA GLU A 22 -7.07 19.21 -22.12
C GLU A 22 -7.28 18.42 -23.40
N VAL A 23 -8.51 17.95 -23.59
CA VAL A 23 -8.92 17.26 -24.81
C VAL A 23 -9.69 18.24 -25.67
N LYS A 24 -9.35 18.29 -26.97
CA LYS A 24 -10.05 19.10 -27.98
C LYS A 24 -10.38 18.21 -29.16
N TYR A 25 -11.56 18.40 -29.74
CA TYR A 25 -11.99 17.69 -30.94
C TYR A 25 -11.89 18.63 -32.13
N GLU A 26 -11.37 18.14 -33.25
CA GLU A 26 -11.23 18.91 -34.48
C GLU A 26 -11.40 17.99 -35.69
N SER A 27 -12.17 18.42 -36.69
CA SER A 27 -12.43 17.66 -37.91
C SER A 27 -11.82 18.30 -39.16
N SER A 28 -11.36 19.55 -39.07
CA SER A 28 -10.71 20.22 -40.19
C SER A 28 -9.20 19.93 -40.25
N ASP A 29 -8.69 19.52 -41.42
CA ASP A 29 -7.26 19.24 -41.63
C ASP A 29 -6.36 20.41 -41.22
N LYS A 30 -6.79 21.64 -41.53
CA LYS A 30 -6.07 22.86 -41.15
C LYS A 30 -6.07 23.06 -39.63
N GLY A 31 -7.20 22.81 -38.97
CA GLY A 31 -7.32 22.89 -37.52
C GLY A 31 -6.43 21.84 -36.83
N ILE A 32 -6.42 20.61 -37.34
CA ILE A 32 -5.62 19.50 -36.83
C ILE A 32 -4.12 19.86 -36.90
N LYS A 33 -3.63 20.26 -38.09
CA LYS A 33 -2.22 20.66 -38.27
C LYS A 33 -1.80 21.78 -37.31
N ASN A 34 -2.62 22.82 -37.19
CA ASN A 34 -2.36 23.94 -36.27
C ASN A 34 -2.25 23.49 -34.80
N LYS A 35 -3.01 22.46 -34.39
CA LYS A 35 -2.95 21.94 -33.01
C LYS A 35 -1.75 21.02 -32.78
N ILE A 36 -1.36 20.22 -33.78
CA ILE A 36 -0.18 19.36 -33.72
C ILE A 36 1.10 20.20 -33.58
N GLU A 37 1.19 21.29 -34.34
CA GLU A 37 2.34 22.21 -34.32
C GLU A 37 2.42 23.05 -33.04
N HIS A 38 1.34 23.12 -32.27
CA HIS A 38 1.32 23.89 -31.04
C HIS A 38 2.22 23.24 -29.99
N PHE A 39 3.08 24.03 -29.34
CA PHE A 39 4.08 23.55 -28.36
C PHE A 39 3.52 22.79 -27.13
N THR A 40 2.21 22.87 -26.89
CA THR A 40 1.54 22.08 -25.84
C THR A 40 0.89 20.80 -26.35
N PHE A 41 1.07 20.43 -27.61
CA PHE A 41 0.60 19.16 -28.14
C PHE A 41 1.17 17.98 -27.35
N HIS A 42 0.35 16.95 -27.16
CA HIS A 42 0.76 15.74 -26.44
C HIS A 42 0.45 14.46 -27.21
N GLY A 43 -0.71 14.39 -27.85
CA GLY A 43 -1.11 13.21 -28.62
C GLY A 43 -2.36 13.48 -29.43
N LEU A 44 -2.60 12.62 -30.40
CA LEU A 44 -3.75 12.65 -31.28
C LEU A 44 -4.28 11.22 -31.43
N GLU A 45 -5.59 11.07 -31.39
CA GLU A 45 -6.30 9.82 -31.69
C GLU A 45 -7.31 10.11 -32.80
N GLU A 46 -7.16 9.42 -33.93
CA GLU A 46 -8.09 9.53 -35.05
C GLU A 46 -9.40 8.83 -34.68
N LEU A 47 -10.50 9.54 -34.84
CA LEU A 47 -11.86 9.04 -34.79
C LEU A 47 -12.40 9.02 -36.23
N ASN A 48 -13.56 8.42 -36.44
CA ASN A 48 -14.13 8.25 -37.79
C ASN A 48 -14.16 9.57 -38.60
N ASP A 49 -14.76 10.62 -38.03
CA ASP A 49 -14.99 11.91 -38.74
C ASP A 49 -14.25 13.10 -38.09
N ALA A 50 -13.39 12.84 -37.11
CA ALA A 50 -12.69 13.88 -36.34
C ALA A 50 -11.42 13.32 -35.68
N CYS A 51 -10.58 14.19 -35.16
CA CYS A 51 -9.46 13.82 -34.30
C CYS A 51 -9.71 14.27 -32.86
N GLU A 52 -9.44 13.39 -31.90
CA GLU A 52 -9.28 13.74 -30.49
C GLU A 52 -7.83 14.17 -30.26
N ILE A 53 -7.63 15.43 -29.90
CA ILE A 53 -6.31 16.03 -29.71
C ILE A 53 -6.10 16.31 -28.22
N THR A 54 -5.12 15.64 -27.65
CA THR A 54 -4.70 15.83 -26.27
C THR A 54 -3.60 16.89 -26.18
N MET A 55 -3.83 17.90 -25.35
CA MET A 55 -2.93 19.04 -25.12
C MET A 55 -2.51 19.11 -23.65
N LYS A 56 -1.25 19.47 -23.37
CA LYS A 56 -0.79 19.90 -22.05
C LYS A 56 -1.38 21.27 -21.70
N LYS A 57 -1.57 21.52 -20.41
CA LYS A 57 -2.00 22.85 -19.93
C LYS A 57 -0.81 23.82 -19.92
N ARG A 58 -0.98 24.99 -20.54
CA ARG A 58 0.04 26.06 -20.55
C ARG A 58 0.25 26.70 -19.17
N ARG A 59 -0.82 26.86 -18.41
CA ARG A 59 -0.81 27.40 -17.05
C ARG A 59 -1.44 26.38 -16.12
N LEU A 60 -0.73 26.03 -15.06
CA LEU A 60 -1.23 25.16 -14.00
C LEU A 60 -1.81 26.04 -12.90
N ASN A 61 -3.08 25.82 -12.58
CA ASN A 61 -3.70 26.44 -11.40
C ASN A 61 -3.75 25.38 -10.28
N ASN A 62 -2.85 25.52 -9.31
CA ASN A 62 -2.81 24.61 -8.17
C ASN A 62 -3.84 25.05 -7.12
N LYS A 63 -5.04 24.48 -7.21
CA LYS A 63 -6.17 24.81 -6.32
C LYS A 63 -6.19 23.95 -5.05
N ASN A 64 -5.31 22.97 -4.94
CA ASN A 64 -5.31 22.01 -3.84
C ASN A 64 -4.33 22.47 -2.74
N PRO A 65 -4.66 22.29 -1.45
CA PRO A 65 -3.78 22.63 -0.34
C PRO A 65 -2.67 21.59 -0.20
N ILE A 66 -1.65 21.64 -1.07
CA ILE A 66 -0.58 20.63 -1.11
C ILE A 66 0.18 20.49 0.21
N HIS A 67 0.35 21.59 0.95
CA HIS A 67 0.98 21.60 2.27
C HIS A 67 0.30 20.68 3.28
N LEU A 68 -1.03 20.50 3.18
CA LEU A 68 -1.76 19.56 4.03
C LEU A 68 -1.25 18.12 3.82
N SER A 69 -1.04 17.72 2.57
CA SER A 69 -0.57 16.37 2.25
C SER A 69 0.86 16.14 2.73
N ILE A 70 1.71 17.16 2.62
CA ILE A 70 3.09 17.11 3.10
C ILE A 70 3.11 16.94 4.62
N ALA A 71 2.33 17.75 5.34
CA ALA A 71 2.25 17.69 6.79
C ALA A 71 1.75 16.32 7.29
N ILE A 72 0.70 15.78 6.67
CA ILE A 72 0.16 14.46 7.02
C ILE A 72 1.17 13.33 6.74
N TYR A 73 1.92 13.39 5.64
CA TYR A 73 2.97 12.39 5.36
C TYR A 73 4.13 12.46 6.37
N ALA A 74 4.47 13.64 6.88
CA ALA A 74 5.57 13.82 7.81
C ALA A 74 5.25 13.36 9.25
N SER A 75 3.97 13.23 9.62
CA SER A 75 3.53 12.98 11.00
C SER A 75 3.41 11.49 11.39
N VAL A 76 3.78 10.55 10.53
CA VAL A 76 3.66 9.12 10.83
C VAL A 76 5.01 8.59 11.34
N TYR A 77 5.15 8.49 12.67
CA TYR A 77 6.28 7.82 13.30
C TYR A 77 5.81 6.99 14.50
N TYR A 78 6.38 5.79 14.67
CA TYR A 78 6.06 4.86 15.76
C TYR A 78 6.89 5.15 17.02
N ASP A 79 6.84 6.40 17.50
CA ASP A 79 7.66 6.88 18.62
C ASP A 79 7.54 6.03 19.89
N CYS A 80 6.36 5.42 20.11
CA CYS A 80 6.06 4.60 21.28
C CYS A 80 7.07 3.47 21.51
N ILE A 81 7.50 2.77 20.45
CA ILE A 81 8.39 1.61 20.59
C ILE A 81 9.80 2.06 21.03
N ASP A 82 10.37 3.08 20.40
CA ASP A 82 11.69 3.60 20.75
C ASP A 82 11.73 4.20 22.18
N ILE A 83 10.62 4.79 22.63
CA ILE A 83 10.49 5.32 23.99
C ILE A 83 10.61 4.18 25.01
N TYR A 84 9.77 3.15 24.90
CA TYR A 84 9.58 2.17 25.99
C TYR A 84 10.47 0.92 25.93
N PHE A 85 11.04 0.59 24.78
CA PHE A 85 11.83 -0.63 24.58
C PHE A 85 13.30 -0.30 24.37
N ASP A 86 14.19 -1.19 24.84
CA ASP A 86 15.61 -1.10 24.49
C ASP A 86 15.81 -1.50 23.02
N ARG A 87 16.78 -0.89 22.34
CA ARG A 87 17.04 -1.19 20.92
C ARG A 87 17.45 -2.65 20.70
N SER A 88 17.99 -3.32 21.71
CA SER A 88 18.34 -4.75 21.67
C SER A 88 17.13 -5.68 21.77
N ASP A 89 15.98 -5.20 22.25
CA ASP A 89 14.78 -6.01 22.48
C ASP A 89 13.80 -6.04 21.31
N PHE A 90 14.08 -5.31 20.23
CA PHE A 90 13.22 -5.34 19.05
C PHE A 90 13.98 -5.10 17.74
N GLN A 91 13.40 -5.60 16.66
CA GLN A 91 13.87 -5.36 15.31
C GLN A 91 12.69 -5.03 14.39
N TYR A 92 12.75 -3.88 13.71
CA TYR A 92 11.83 -3.56 12.62
C TYR A 92 12.13 -4.45 11.42
N GLN A 93 11.10 -5.15 10.94
CA GLN A 93 11.20 -6.10 9.83
C GLN A 93 10.65 -5.50 8.52
N GLU A 94 9.49 -4.85 8.59
CA GLU A 94 8.84 -4.22 7.43
C GLU A 94 7.96 -3.06 7.91
N MET A 95 7.81 -2.04 7.07
CA MET A 95 6.84 -0.98 7.27
C MET A 95 6.08 -0.75 5.97
N ASP A 96 4.74 -0.82 6.02
CA ASP A 96 3.89 -0.48 4.88
C ASP A 96 2.88 0.60 5.28
N THR A 97 3.22 1.85 4.93
CA THR A 97 2.38 3.06 5.02
C THR A 97 1.89 3.41 6.42
N ASP A 98 0.96 2.62 6.97
CA ASP A 98 0.28 2.79 8.26
C ASP A 98 0.36 1.52 9.13
N SER A 99 1.27 0.61 8.78
CA SER A 99 1.56 -0.63 9.52
C SER A 99 3.06 -0.82 9.71
N ALA A 100 3.45 -1.38 10.86
CA ALA A 100 4.81 -1.76 11.18
C ALA A 100 4.84 -3.21 11.68
N TYR A 101 5.77 -4.00 11.17
CA TYR A 101 6.05 -5.36 11.62
C TYR A 101 7.34 -5.36 12.42
N ILE A 102 7.24 -5.78 13.67
CA ILE A 102 8.31 -5.69 14.66
C ILE A 102 8.47 -7.06 15.29
N ALA A 103 9.70 -7.58 15.25
CA ALA A 103 10.08 -8.75 16.03
C ALA A 103 10.56 -8.30 17.41
N PHE A 104 10.17 -9.00 18.46
CA PHE A 104 10.60 -8.74 19.83
C PHE A 104 11.47 -9.88 20.35
N SER A 105 12.32 -9.59 21.35
CA SER A 105 13.21 -10.56 22.00
C SER A 105 12.50 -11.50 22.99
N CYS A 106 11.25 -11.18 23.37
CA CYS A 106 10.47 -11.93 24.35
C CYS A 106 9.01 -12.16 23.90
N ASP A 107 8.37 -13.20 24.43
CA ASP A 107 6.99 -13.58 24.07
C ASP A 107 5.94 -12.55 24.51
N ASN A 108 6.19 -11.85 25.63
CA ASN A 108 5.29 -10.83 26.18
C ASN A 108 5.96 -9.45 26.23
N PRO A 109 6.22 -8.80 25.08
CA PRO A 109 7.02 -7.58 24.99
C PRO A 109 6.53 -6.44 25.88
N PHE A 110 5.22 -6.20 25.89
CA PHE A 110 4.62 -5.11 26.67
C PHE A 110 4.55 -5.39 28.18
N GLN A 111 5.03 -6.54 28.66
CA GLN A 111 5.14 -6.88 30.07
C GLN A 111 6.60 -7.05 30.51
N ASP A 112 7.38 -7.73 29.68
CA ASP A 112 8.72 -8.20 30.04
C ASP A 112 9.82 -7.28 29.51
N CYS A 113 9.67 -6.79 28.28
CA CYS A 113 10.69 -6.02 27.56
C CYS A 113 10.57 -4.49 27.72
N ILE A 114 9.64 -4.00 28.56
CA ILE A 114 9.55 -2.56 28.89
C ILE A 114 10.71 -2.17 29.82
N LYS A 115 11.44 -1.11 29.46
CA LYS A 115 12.51 -0.49 30.26
C LYS A 115 12.06 -0.34 31.72
N PRO A 116 12.78 -0.92 32.70
CA PRO A 116 12.35 -0.95 34.10
C PRO A 116 11.93 0.42 34.67
N GLU A 117 12.70 1.46 34.35
CA GLU A 117 12.49 2.84 34.78
C GLU A 117 11.25 3.51 34.16
N LEU A 118 10.75 3.01 33.03
CA LEU A 118 9.56 3.54 32.35
C LEU A 118 8.29 2.72 32.60
N ARG A 119 8.34 1.63 33.39
CA ARG A 119 7.17 0.76 33.62
C ARG A 119 5.98 1.49 34.24
N THR A 120 6.21 2.39 35.19
CA THR A 120 5.15 3.21 35.79
C THR A 120 4.53 4.15 34.76
N HIS A 121 5.38 4.89 34.04
CA HIS A 121 4.93 5.80 32.98
C HIS A 121 4.15 5.07 31.88
N PHE A 122 4.63 3.90 31.45
CA PHE A 122 3.94 3.08 30.46
C PHE A 122 2.54 2.67 30.94
N LYS A 123 2.39 2.25 32.19
CA LYS A 123 1.07 1.88 32.73
C LYS A 123 0.09 3.04 32.75
N GLU A 124 0.57 4.25 33.03
CA GLU A 124 -0.25 5.47 33.07
C GLU A 124 -0.62 5.97 31.66
N HIS A 125 0.28 5.81 30.68
CA HIS A 125 0.17 6.40 29.34
C HIS A 125 -0.07 5.42 28.19
N LYS A 126 -0.14 4.09 28.43
CA LYS A 126 -0.27 3.11 27.33
C LYS A 126 -1.52 3.35 26.47
N TYR A 127 -2.59 3.92 27.04
CA TYR A 127 -3.83 4.17 26.29
C TYR A 127 -3.82 5.44 25.43
N ASP A 128 -2.77 6.25 25.53
CA ASP A 128 -2.51 7.34 24.58
C ASP A 128 -2.08 6.76 23.21
N TRP A 129 -1.54 5.53 23.23
CA TRP A 129 -1.00 4.84 22.06
C TRP A 129 -1.85 3.65 21.61
N PHE A 130 -2.42 2.91 22.57
CA PHE A 130 -3.10 1.63 22.34
C PHE A 130 -4.57 1.63 22.80
N PRO A 131 -5.42 0.76 22.25
CA PRO A 131 -6.79 0.55 22.73
C PRO A 131 -6.87 0.21 24.22
N ARG A 132 -7.89 0.73 24.90
CA ARG A 132 -8.18 0.36 26.29
C ARG A 132 -8.68 -1.08 26.37
N ASP A 133 -8.16 -1.81 27.36
CA ASP A 133 -8.40 -3.24 27.55
C ASP A 133 -9.29 -3.55 28.78
N TYR A 134 -9.82 -2.54 29.46
CA TYR A 134 -10.61 -2.69 30.70
C TYR A 134 -11.85 -3.58 30.55
N ASN A 135 -12.53 -3.48 29.40
CA ASN A 135 -13.70 -4.28 29.09
C ASN A 135 -13.91 -4.38 27.56
N THR A 136 -14.76 -5.33 27.16
CA THR A 136 -14.97 -5.64 25.74
C THR A 136 -15.67 -4.53 24.96
N GLU A 137 -16.51 -3.70 25.59
CA GLU A 137 -17.23 -2.63 24.91
C GLU A 137 -16.29 -1.47 24.55
N VAL A 138 -15.48 -1.05 25.51
CA VAL A 138 -14.48 0.01 25.31
C VAL A 138 -13.42 -0.47 24.31
N ALA A 139 -12.95 -1.71 24.40
CA ALA A 139 -12.00 -2.27 23.44
C ALA A 139 -12.57 -2.27 22.00
N LYS A 140 -13.85 -2.64 21.83
CA LYS A 140 -14.53 -2.58 20.52
C LYS A 140 -14.66 -1.16 19.99
N PHE A 141 -14.92 -0.19 20.86
CA PHE A 141 -14.95 1.22 20.50
C PHE A 141 -13.57 1.70 20.05
N ASP A 142 -12.52 1.42 20.82
CA ASP A 142 -11.16 1.87 20.55
C ASP A 142 -10.53 1.24 19.29
N ARG A 143 -10.97 0.04 18.90
CA ARG A 143 -10.63 -0.51 17.58
C ARG A 143 -11.06 0.40 16.43
N ARG A 144 -12.07 1.25 16.63
CA ARG A 144 -12.56 2.24 15.65
C ARG A 144 -12.05 3.66 15.90
N THR A 145 -11.43 3.92 17.05
CA THR A 145 -10.82 5.22 17.37
C THR A 145 -9.63 5.49 16.45
N PRO A 146 -9.59 6.63 15.75
CA PRO A 146 -8.44 7.04 14.94
C PRO A 146 -7.19 7.30 15.80
N GLY A 147 -6.00 7.10 15.24
CA GLY A 147 -4.72 7.44 15.88
C GLY A 147 -4.14 6.35 16.80
N LEU A 148 -4.94 5.41 17.28
CA LEU A 148 -4.44 4.31 18.12
C LEU A 148 -3.80 3.19 17.29
N PHE A 149 -2.67 2.68 17.76
CA PHE A 149 -2.01 1.50 17.23
C PHE A 149 -2.76 0.23 17.64
N LYS A 150 -3.06 -0.63 16.67
CA LYS A 150 -3.87 -1.83 16.87
C LYS A 150 -3.10 -3.03 16.36
N ASP A 151 -3.10 -4.10 17.14
CA ASP A 151 -2.61 -5.38 16.65
C ASP A 151 -3.55 -5.90 15.54
N GLU A 152 -3.02 -5.95 14.32
CA GLU A 152 -3.72 -6.50 13.16
C GLU A 152 -3.40 -7.99 12.98
N TRP A 153 -2.18 -8.40 13.29
CA TRP A 153 -1.69 -9.76 13.11
C TRP A 153 -0.43 -9.97 13.96
N SER A 154 -0.38 -11.10 14.66
CA SER A 154 0.77 -11.59 15.44
C SER A 154 1.07 -13.04 15.07
N GLY A 155 2.35 -13.42 15.16
CA GLY A 155 2.83 -14.79 14.96
C GLY A 155 4.35 -14.90 15.06
N ASP A 156 4.87 -16.10 14.82
CA ASP A 156 6.22 -16.46 15.27
C ASP A 156 7.30 -16.23 14.21
N ALA A 157 6.89 -16.16 12.94
CA ALA A 157 7.80 -16.06 11.82
C ALA A 157 7.32 -15.06 10.77
N MET A 158 8.29 -14.39 10.15
CA MET A 158 8.09 -13.52 9.00
C MET A 158 9.28 -13.63 8.05
N VAL A 159 8.98 -13.74 6.75
CA VAL A 159 9.96 -13.57 5.67
C VAL A 159 9.55 -12.35 4.85
N SER A 160 10.40 -11.32 4.85
CA SER A 160 10.25 -10.13 3.98
C SER A 160 11.32 -10.14 2.90
N LEU A 161 10.89 -10.03 1.64
CA LEU A 161 11.80 -10.01 0.48
C LEU A 161 12.01 -8.59 -0.02
N SER A 162 10.91 -7.92 -0.38
CA SER A 162 10.89 -6.55 -0.88
C SER A 162 9.61 -5.86 -0.42
N SER A 163 9.56 -4.54 -0.55
CA SER A 163 8.39 -3.77 -0.12
C SER A 163 7.08 -4.34 -0.67
N LYS A 164 6.16 -4.65 0.25
CA LYS A 164 4.84 -5.29 -0.03
C LYS A 164 4.93 -6.72 -0.60
N ASN A 165 6.03 -7.43 -0.37
CA ASN A 165 6.23 -8.84 -0.66
C ASN A 165 6.79 -9.54 0.58
N TYR A 166 5.87 -10.01 1.43
CA TYR A 166 6.21 -10.66 2.69
C TYR A 166 5.17 -11.72 3.06
N ILE A 167 5.58 -12.64 3.91
CA ILE A 167 4.72 -13.64 4.52
C ILE A 167 4.93 -13.65 6.02
N CYS A 168 3.85 -13.79 6.78
CA CYS A 168 3.89 -14.01 8.22
C CYS A 168 3.09 -15.28 8.55
N ASN A 169 3.61 -16.12 9.45
CA ASN A 169 2.99 -17.40 9.81
C ASN A 169 3.18 -17.77 11.28
N LEU A 170 2.22 -18.55 11.79
CA LEU A 170 2.30 -19.31 13.05
C LEU A 170 2.62 -20.76 12.71
N HIS A 171 3.61 -21.37 13.34
CA HIS A 171 4.00 -22.75 13.04
C HIS A 171 3.02 -23.79 13.61
N ASP A 172 2.40 -23.51 14.76
CA ASP A 172 1.67 -24.50 15.56
C ASP A 172 0.16 -24.61 15.24
N GLU A 173 -0.48 -23.54 14.78
CA GLU A 173 -1.88 -23.58 14.34
C GLU A 173 -1.89 -23.75 12.83
N THR A 174 -2.51 -24.83 12.32
CA THR A 174 -2.73 -25.13 10.88
C THR A 174 -2.74 -23.87 9.99
N TYR A 175 -1.53 -23.48 9.57
CA TYR A 175 -1.12 -22.32 8.78
C TYR A 175 -2.10 -21.13 8.74
N LYS A 176 -2.26 -20.40 9.85
CA LYS A 176 -2.78 -19.03 9.78
C LYS A 176 -1.70 -18.12 9.21
N VAL A 177 -1.77 -17.86 7.90
CA VAL A 177 -0.77 -17.10 7.15
C VAL A 177 -1.32 -15.73 6.74
N LYS A 178 -0.50 -14.68 6.86
CA LYS A 178 -0.72 -13.39 6.21
C LYS A 178 0.28 -13.25 5.06
N VAL A 179 -0.22 -13.20 3.83
CA VAL A 179 0.63 -13.04 2.63
C VAL A 179 0.38 -11.68 1.99
N SER A 180 1.45 -10.94 1.71
CA SER A 180 1.47 -9.79 0.83
C SER A 180 2.36 -10.09 -0.36
N ALA A 181 1.85 -9.90 -1.58
CA ALA A 181 2.58 -10.18 -2.82
C ALA A 181 2.12 -9.20 -3.90
N LYS A 182 2.71 -8.00 -3.91
CA LYS A 182 2.26 -6.90 -4.76
C LYS A 182 2.38 -7.27 -6.24
N GLY A 183 1.25 -7.17 -6.94
CA GLY A 183 1.20 -7.37 -8.39
C GLY A 183 1.00 -8.84 -8.80
N ILE A 184 0.90 -9.77 -7.85
CA ILE A 184 0.51 -11.17 -8.06
C ILE A 184 -0.89 -11.41 -7.48
N GLN A 185 -1.69 -12.22 -8.16
CA GLN A 185 -3.02 -12.61 -7.69
C GLN A 185 -2.94 -13.70 -6.61
N GLN A 186 -3.45 -13.39 -5.42
CA GLN A 186 -3.48 -14.34 -4.29
C GLN A 186 -4.79 -15.15 -4.23
N GLY A 187 -5.85 -14.68 -4.89
CA GLY A 187 -7.17 -15.31 -4.86
C GLY A 187 -7.27 -16.63 -5.62
N SER A 188 -8.24 -17.47 -5.22
CA SER A 188 -8.61 -18.72 -5.88
C SER A 188 -7.52 -19.80 -5.92
N GLY A 189 -6.55 -19.77 -5.01
CA GLY A 189 -5.52 -20.80 -4.86
C GLY A 189 -4.47 -20.84 -5.98
N ARG A 190 -4.56 -19.94 -6.97
CA ARG A 190 -3.79 -20.03 -8.23
C ARG A 190 -2.28 -20.01 -8.05
N ASN A 191 -1.79 -19.20 -7.11
CA ASN A 191 -0.37 -19.05 -6.84
C ASN A 191 0.02 -19.65 -5.49
N ASN A 192 -0.80 -20.52 -4.89
CA ASN A 192 -0.51 -21.13 -3.57
C ASN A 192 0.72 -22.02 -3.57
N GLY A 193 1.13 -22.56 -4.73
CA GLY A 193 2.38 -23.32 -4.84
C GLY A 193 3.64 -22.47 -4.70
N VAL A 194 3.53 -21.14 -4.81
CA VAL A 194 4.64 -20.18 -4.70
C VAL A 194 4.47 -19.24 -3.51
N LEU A 195 3.24 -18.81 -3.24
CA LEU A 195 2.89 -17.87 -2.17
C LEU A 195 2.60 -18.62 -0.86
N ASN A 196 3.60 -19.33 -0.37
CA ASN A 196 3.57 -20.10 0.88
C ASN A 196 4.93 -19.96 1.60
N PRO A 197 5.06 -20.38 2.87
CA PRO A 197 6.31 -20.23 3.63
C PRO A 197 7.52 -20.79 2.87
N ASP A 198 7.42 -22.02 2.35
CA ASP A 198 8.49 -22.69 1.61
C ASP A 198 8.96 -21.86 0.40
N GLY A 199 8.03 -21.26 -0.35
CA GLY A 199 8.33 -20.43 -1.51
C GLY A 199 9.11 -19.18 -1.14
N PHE A 200 8.72 -18.49 -0.08
CA PHE A 200 9.44 -17.31 0.43
C PHE A 200 10.81 -17.68 0.99
N GLU A 201 10.91 -18.74 1.79
CA GLU A 201 12.18 -19.21 2.36
C GLU A 201 13.17 -19.68 1.30
N THR A 202 12.70 -20.41 0.29
CA THR A 202 13.53 -20.94 -0.81
C THR A 202 14.16 -19.79 -1.61
N VAL A 203 13.42 -18.70 -1.84
CA VAL A 203 13.98 -17.50 -2.49
C VAL A 203 15.13 -16.91 -1.69
N VAL A 204 15.00 -16.81 -0.36
CA VAL A 204 16.08 -16.31 0.51
C VAL A 204 17.27 -17.27 0.55
N ARG A 205 17.00 -18.56 0.77
CA ARG A 205 18.01 -19.60 0.98
C ARG A 205 18.80 -19.88 -0.29
N ASP A 206 18.09 -20.07 -1.40
CA ASP A 206 18.66 -20.55 -2.66
C ASP A 206 18.94 -19.40 -3.64
N ARG A 207 18.53 -18.17 -3.30
CA ARG A 207 18.72 -16.94 -4.10
C ARG A 207 18.14 -17.07 -5.52
N ILE A 208 16.94 -17.62 -5.60
CA ILE A 208 16.23 -17.86 -6.86
C ILE A 208 15.04 -16.91 -7.03
N THR A 209 14.60 -16.76 -8.27
CA THR A 209 13.36 -16.06 -8.62
C THR A 209 12.24 -17.08 -8.86
N LEU A 210 11.10 -16.91 -8.21
CA LEU A 210 9.89 -17.69 -8.49
C LEU A 210 8.91 -16.92 -9.38
N GLN A 211 8.21 -17.64 -10.25
CA GLN A 211 7.24 -17.08 -11.20
C GLN A 211 5.80 -17.37 -10.75
N GLY A 212 4.89 -16.45 -11.03
CA GLY A 212 3.46 -16.57 -10.75
C GLY A 212 2.63 -16.15 -11.96
N THR A 213 1.35 -16.50 -11.91
CA THR A 213 0.41 -16.27 -13.01
C THR A 213 -0.73 -15.36 -12.57
N ASN A 214 -0.97 -14.30 -13.33
CA ASN A 214 -2.18 -13.48 -13.23
C ASN A 214 -3.11 -13.75 -14.40
N LYS A 215 -4.41 -13.78 -14.14
CA LYS A 215 -5.46 -13.84 -15.16
C LYS A 215 -6.41 -12.69 -15.00
N GLY A 216 -6.79 -12.07 -16.10
CA GLY A 216 -7.72 -10.95 -16.08
C GLY A 216 -8.46 -10.83 -17.39
N PHE A 217 -9.28 -9.80 -17.47
CA PHE A 217 -9.95 -9.40 -18.68
C PHE A 217 -9.56 -7.97 -19.04
N ARG A 218 -9.59 -7.66 -20.34
CA ARG A 218 -9.40 -6.31 -20.86
C ARG A 218 -10.30 -6.11 -22.07
N LEU A 219 -10.67 -4.87 -22.36
CA LEU A 219 -11.29 -4.53 -23.64
C LEU A 219 -10.22 -4.60 -24.73
N SER A 220 -10.46 -5.42 -25.77
CA SER A 220 -9.64 -5.41 -26.98
C SER A 220 -9.99 -4.17 -27.80
N LYS A 221 -9.00 -3.31 -28.06
CA LYS A 221 -9.19 -2.11 -28.88
C LYS A 221 -9.59 -2.44 -30.32
N GLU A 222 -9.04 -3.54 -30.85
CA GLU A 222 -9.28 -4.01 -32.22
C GLU A 222 -10.67 -4.59 -32.39
N THR A 223 -11.06 -5.52 -31.52
CA THR A 223 -12.34 -6.26 -31.66
C THR A 223 -13.50 -5.59 -30.92
N LYS A 224 -13.24 -4.54 -30.14
CA LYS A 224 -14.19 -3.88 -29.22
C LYS A 224 -14.92 -4.86 -28.28
N SER A 225 -14.30 -6.01 -28.02
CA SER A 225 -14.86 -7.08 -27.19
C SER A 225 -14.01 -7.31 -25.92
N ILE A 226 -14.61 -7.91 -24.89
CA ILE A 226 -13.89 -8.31 -23.69
C ILE A 226 -13.09 -9.58 -24.00
N ILE A 227 -11.77 -9.50 -23.83
CA ILE A 227 -10.87 -10.65 -23.98
C ILE A 227 -10.24 -11.02 -22.64
N THR A 228 -10.04 -12.31 -22.41
CA THR A 228 -9.26 -12.81 -21.27
C THR A 228 -7.78 -12.84 -21.62
N TYR A 229 -6.93 -12.52 -20.66
CA TYR A 229 -5.48 -12.67 -20.79
C TYR A 229 -4.90 -13.43 -19.60
N THR A 230 -3.76 -14.06 -19.86
CA THR A 230 -2.91 -14.66 -18.83
C THR A 230 -1.54 -14.00 -18.93
N GLN A 231 -0.98 -13.62 -17.80
CA GLN A 231 0.32 -12.97 -17.69
C GLN A 231 1.20 -13.74 -16.72
N ASN A 232 2.36 -14.19 -17.20
CA ASN A 232 3.42 -14.70 -16.34
C ASN A 232 4.23 -13.53 -15.79
N LYS A 233 4.49 -13.54 -14.49
CA LYS A 233 5.18 -12.47 -13.77
C LYS A 233 6.15 -13.07 -12.77
N THR A 234 7.25 -12.36 -12.55
CA THR A 234 8.06 -12.58 -11.34
C THR A 234 7.18 -12.41 -10.12
N ALA A 235 7.08 -13.47 -9.31
CA ALA A 235 6.26 -13.50 -8.11
C ALA A 235 7.07 -13.17 -6.86
N LEU A 236 8.15 -13.91 -6.63
CA LEU A 236 9.06 -13.74 -5.50
C LEU A 236 10.48 -13.67 -6.03
N ASN A 237 11.30 -12.78 -5.48
CA ASN A 237 12.69 -12.53 -5.89
C ASN A 237 13.46 -11.87 -4.76
#